data_AF-A0A3D4T8G0-F1
#
_entry.id   AF-A0A3D4T8G0-F1
#
_cell.length_a   1.000
_cell.length_b   1.000
_cell.length_c   1.000
_cell.angle_alpha   90.00
_cell.angle_beta   90.00
_cell.angle_gamma   90.00
#
_symmetry.space_group_name_H-M   'P 1'
#
loop_
_entity.id
_entity.type
_entity.pdbx_description
1 polymer ?
#
loop_
_entity_poly.entity_id
_entity_poly.type
_entity_poly.pdbx_seq_one_letter_code
_entity_poly.pdbx_strand_id
1 'polypeptide(L)'
;MISSIEDFLMTFIGCGQLDLQLIDDVEYDWCDVFEYLDLSCCGERKLAAIMHAVFYLGKSRLKEAIEERIDYLEDTENVYGISDEQRTELDELRELDPYEDLEEYHNYLDTHVTCVNHKAVYEVFLSKELADFADGTGFEVEF
;
A
#
# COMPACT_ATOMS: atom_id res chain seq x y z
N MET A 1 -26.38 22.62 9.28
CA MET A 1 -27.36 21.51 9.29
C MET A 1 -26.70 20.43 8.47
N ILE A 2 -26.32 19.30 9.07
CA ILE A 2 -25.78 18.16 8.32
C ILE A 2 -26.94 17.67 7.45
N SER A 3 -26.82 17.81 6.13
CA SER A 3 -27.92 17.59 5.19
C SER A 3 -27.74 16.35 4.32
N SER A 4 -26.56 15.73 4.35
CA SER A 4 -26.22 14.48 3.64
C SER A 4 -25.26 13.59 4.44
N ILE A 5 -25.07 12.34 3.98
CA ILE A 5 -24.03 11.44 4.50
C ILE A 5 -22.64 12.05 4.27
N GLU A 6 -22.41 12.68 3.13
CA GLU A 6 -21.16 13.40 2.82
C GLU A 6 -20.88 14.51 3.84
N ASP A 7 -21.88 15.32 4.21
CA ASP A 7 -21.73 16.37 5.24
C ASP A 7 -21.33 15.77 6.60
N PHE A 8 -21.88 14.60 6.93
CA PHE A 8 -21.54 13.89 8.16
C PHE A 8 -20.09 13.39 8.12
N LEU A 9 -19.68 12.75 7.02
CA LEU A 9 -18.33 12.20 6.86
C LEU A 9 -17.27 13.31 6.82
N MET A 10 -17.47 14.37 6.05
CA MET A 10 -16.57 15.53 6.03
C MET A 10 -16.39 16.12 7.43
N THR A 11 -17.49 16.25 8.20
CA THR A 11 -17.44 16.75 9.57
C THR A 11 -16.74 15.79 10.53
N PHE A 12 -17.00 14.49 10.42
CA PHE A 12 -16.44 13.48 11.30
C PHE A 12 -14.94 13.26 11.08
N ILE A 13 -14.54 13.19 9.81
CA ILE A 13 -13.16 12.98 9.38
C ILE A 13 -12.36 14.28 9.50
N GLY A 14 -13.03 15.44 9.40
CA GLY A 14 -12.41 16.75 9.46
C GLY A 14 -11.71 17.12 8.14
N CYS A 15 -12.37 16.84 7.01
CA CYS A 15 -11.82 17.01 5.66
C CYS A 15 -12.80 17.70 4.71
N GLY A 16 -12.31 18.12 3.53
CA GLY A 16 -13.13 18.69 2.46
C GLY A 16 -13.67 17.62 1.50
N GLN A 17 -14.43 18.05 0.49
CA GLN A 17 -15.02 17.14 -0.50
C GLN A 17 -13.96 16.40 -1.33
N LEU A 18 -12.88 17.08 -1.74
CA LEU A 18 -11.80 16.46 -2.50
C LEU A 18 -11.05 15.40 -1.68
N ASP A 19 -10.89 15.64 -0.38
CA ASP A 19 -10.29 14.67 0.53
C ASP A 19 -11.16 13.42 0.71
N LEU A 20 -12.50 13.57 0.67
CA LEU A 20 -13.41 12.44 0.69
C LEU A 20 -13.28 11.58 -0.58
N GLN A 21 -12.98 12.18 -1.73
CA GLN A 21 -12.79 11.42 -2.97
C GLN A 21 -11.61 10.45 -2.85
N LEU A 22 -10.56 10.82 -2.10
CA LEU A 22 -9.43 9.92 -1.83
C LEU A 22 -9.87 8.65 -1.09
N ILE A 23 -10.95 8.72 -0.30
CA ILE A 23 -11.54 7.55 0.38
C ILE A 23 -12.42 6.78 -0.60
N ASP A 24 -13.20 7.48 -1.43
CA ASP A 24 -14.05 6.83 -2.44
C ASP A 24 -13.25 6.06 -3.50
N ASP A 25 -12.02 6.49 -3.80
CA ASP A 25 -11.11 5.86 -4.76
C ASP A 25 -10.40 4.61 -4.20
N VAL A 26 -10.55 4.29 -2.91
CA VAL A 26 -9.99 3.07 -2.29
C VAL A 26 -10.85 1.86 -2.64
N GLU A 27 -10.26 0.89 -3.35
CA GLU A 27 -10.96 -0.33 -3.76
C GLU A 27 -10.81 -1.50 -2.77
N TYR A 28 -10.03 -1.34 -1.70
CA TYR A 28 -9.92 -2.35 -0.64
C TYR A 28 -11.23 -2.56 0.13
N ASP A 29 -11.38 -3.76 0.70
CA ASP A 29 -12.44 -4.02 1.67
C ASP A 29 -12.18 -3.20 2.93
N TRP A 30 -13.14 -2.36 3.29
CA TRP A 30 -13.01 -1.49 4.45
C TRP A 30 -12.85 -2.26 5.76
N CYS A 31 -13.39 -3.48 5.88
CA CYS A 31 -13.17 -4.31 7.07
C CYS A 31 -11.69 -4.60 7.26
N ASP A 32 -10.97 -4.95 6.19
CA ASP A 32 -9.52 -5.18 6.22
C ASP A 32 -8.77 -3.90 6.60
N VAL A 33 -9.15 -2.76 6.00
CA VAL A 33 -8.54 -1.46 6.34
C VAL A 33 -8.76 -1.11 7.82
N PHE A 34 -9.95 -1.38 8.35
CA PHE A 34 -10.27 -1.10 9.75
C PHE A 34 -9.47 -1.95 10.75
N GLU A 35 -8.88 -3.08 10.35
CA GLU A 35 -7.99 -3.85 11.22
C GLU A 35 -6.70 -3.08 11.56
N TYR A 36 -6.27 -2.19 10.65
CA TYR A 36 -5.07 -1.36 10.81
C TYR A 36 -5.38 0.07 11.24
N LEU A 37 -6.66 0.46 11.29
CA LEU A 37 -7.05 1.82 11.61
C LEU A 37 -6.98 2.09 13.11
N ASP A 38 -6.07 2.99 13.50
CA ASP A 38 -6.03 3.57 14.83
C ASP A 38 -6.44 5.05 14.83
N LEU A 39 -7.63 5.34 15.38
CA LEU A 39 -8.13 6.70 15.57
C LEU A 39 -7.85 7.26 16.97
N SER A 40 -7.24 6.48 17.88
CA SER A 40 -7.05 6.86 19.28
C SER A 40 -6.14 8.07 19.47
N CYS A 41 -5.20 8.26 18.55
CA CYS A 41 -4.24 9.36 18.54
C CYS A 41 -4.66 10.53 17.63
N CYS A 42 -5.80 10.40 16.94
CA CYS A 42 -6.26 11.39 15.98
C CYS A 42 -7.09 12.46 16.68
N GLY A 43 -6.71 13.73 16.48
CA GLY A 43 -7.53 14.87 16.90
C GLY A 43 -8.79 15.04 16.02
N GLU A 44 -9.12 16.28 15.70
CA GLU A 44 -10.28 16.59 14.84
C GLU A 44 -10.09 16.09 13.39
N ARG A 45 -8.85 15.74 13.01
CA ARG A 45 -8.41 15.39 11.66
C ARG A 45 -8.02 13.91 11.59
N LYS A 46 -8.81 13.11 10.86
CA LYS A 46 -8.70 11.64 10.83
C LYS A 46 -8.24 11.08 9.48
N LEU A 47 -8.28 11.88 8.41
CA LEU A 47 -7.93 11.42 7.05
C LEU A 47 -6.53 10.79 7.00
N ALA A 48 -5.53 11.43 7.63
CA ALA A 48 -4.17 10.91 7.61
C ALA A 48 -4.04 9.52 8.24
N ALA A 49 -4.82 9.21 9.29
CA ALA A 49 -4.82 7.87 9.88
C ALA A 49 -5.58 6.86 9.02
N ILE A 50 -6.66 7.29 8.36
CA ILE A 50 -7.37 6.46 7.37
C ILE A 50 -6.43 6.11 6.23
N MET A 51 -5.77 7.10 5.63
CA MET A 51 -4.83 6.85 4.53
C MET A 51 -3.65 6.00 4.99
N HIS A 52 -3.07 6.26 6.16
CA HIS A 52 -2.04 5.38 6.72
C HIS A 52 -2.50 3.92 6.80
N ALA A 53 -3.73 3.65 7.26
CA ALA A 53 -4.26 2.28 7.29
C ALA A 53 -4.42 1.67 5.88
N VAL A 54 -4.86 2.46 4.90
CA VAL A 54 -4.98 2.04 3.49
C VAL A 54 -3.61 1.67 2.91
N PHE A 55 -2.62 2.56 3.04
CA PHE A 55 -1.27 2.31 2.55
C PHE A 55 -0.58 1.17 3.31
N TYR A 56 -0.84 1.04 4.61
CA TYR A 56 -0.34 -0.07 5.41
C TYR A 56 -0.88 -1.41 4.91
N LEU A 57 -2.18 -1.51 4.61
CA LEU A 57 -2.77 -2.71 4.00
C LEU A 57 -2.14 -3.01 2.64
N GLY A 58 -1.95 -1.99 1.80
CA GLY A 58 -1.26 -2.14 0.51
C GLY A 58 0.16 -2.68 0.67
N LYS A 59 0.96 -2.11 1.58
CA LYS A 59 2.31 -2.58 1.91
C LYS A 59 2.31 -4.01 2.46
N SER A 60 1.32 -4.36 3.27
CA SER A 60 1.16 -5.72 3.79
C SER A 60 0.92 -6.73 2.67
N ARG A 61 0.06 -6.40 1.70
CA ARG A 61 -0.21 -7.25 0.53
C ARG A 61 0.98 -7.37 -0.40
N LEU A 62 1.72 -6.28 -0.62
CA LEU A 62 3.00 -6.33 -1.34
C LEU A 62 3.99 -7.28 -0.65
N LYS A 63 4.09 -7.19 0.69
CA LYS A 63 4.99 -8.04 1.47
C LYS A 63 4.60 -9.51 1.36
N GLU A 64 3.30 -9.83 1.48
CA GLU A 64 2.78 -11.18 1.28
C GLU A 64 3.14 -11.71 -0.12
N ALA A 65 2.95 -10.92 -1.18
CA ALA A 65 3.30 -11.34 -2.54
C ALA A 65 4.81 -11.58 -2.73
N ILE A 66 5.66 -10.76 -2.10
CA ILE A 66 7.12 -10.96 -2.09
C ILE A 66 7.47 -12.27 -1.38
N GLU A 67 6.92 -12.49 -0.19
CA GLU A 67 7.16 -13.69 0.62
C GLU A 67 6.68 -14.96 -0.12
N GLU A 68 5.48 -14.94 -0.72
CA GLU A 68 4.98 -16.04 -1.53
C GLU A 68 5.88 -16.37 -2.73
N ARG A 69 6.44 -15.33 -3.38
CA ARG A 69 7.35 -15.51 -4.52
C ARG A 69 8.70 -16.08 -4.08
N ILE A 70 9.23 -15.62 -2.96
CA ILE A 70 10.45 -16.15 -2.34
C ILE A 70 10.24 -17.63 -2.00
N ASP A 71 9.17 -17.97 -1.28
CA ASP A 71 8.85 -19.35 -0.89
C ASP A 71 8.76 -20.28 -2.10
N TYR A 72 8.08 -19.83 -3.17
CA TYR A 72 7.99 -20.58 -4.42
C TYR A 72 9.37 -20.85 -5.05
N LEU A 73 10.26 -19.86 -5.07
CA LEU A 73 11.60 -19.99 -5.65
C LEU A 73 12.49 -20.89 -4.80
N GLU A 74 12.42 -20.78 -3.48
CA GLU A 74 13.15 -21.64 -2.53
C GLU A 74 12.71 -23.10 -2.64
N ASP A 75 11.39 -23.35 -2.67
CA ASP A 75 10.86 -24.70 -2.87
C ASP A 75 11.25 -25.28 -4.22
N THR A 76 11.23 -24.45 -5.28
CA THR A 76 11.66 -24.87 -6.61
C THR A 76 13.16 -25.20 -6.64
N GLU A 77 14.00 -24.39 -5.98
CA GLU A 77 15.44 -24.63 -5.86
C GLU A 77 15.73 -25.95 -5.16
N ASN A 78 15.02 -26.23 -4.07
CA ASN A 78 15.20 -27.44 -3.28
C ASN A 78 14.78 -28.72 -4.02
N VAL A 79 13.75 -28.66 -4.86
CA VAL A 79 13.18 -29.85 -5.52
C VAL A 79 13.76 -30.08 -6.91
N TYR A 80 13.92 -29.02 -7.71
CA TYR A 80 14.28 -29.11 -9.13
C TYR A 80 15.57 -28.37 -9.48
N GLY A 81 16.03 -27.47 -8.60
CA GLY A 81 17.01 -26.44 -8.93
C GLY A 81 16.36 -25.27 -9.69
N ILE A 82 16.99 -24.11 -9.61
CA ILE A 82 16.58 -22.88 -10.31
C ILE A 82 17.67 -22.40 -11.27
N SER A 83 17.29 -21.60 -12.27
CA SER A 83 18.24 -20.95 -13.18
C SER A 83 19.03 -19.83 -12.47
N ASP A 84 20.10 -19.34 -13.10
CA ASP A 84 20.86 -18.19 -12.59
C ASP A 84 20.02 -16.90 -12.55
N GLU A 85 19.09 -16.74 -13.50
CA GLU A 85 18.12 -15.63 -13.53
C GLU A 85 17.18 -15.70 -12.33
N GLN A 86 16.62 -16.88 -12.05
CA GLN A 86 15.74 -17.10 -10.90
C GLN A 86 16.48 -16.96 -9.57
N ARG A 87 17.77 -17.32 -9.51
CA ARG A 87 18.58 -17.12 -8.32
C ARG A 87 18.83 -15.64 -8.07
N THR A 88 19.07 -14.87 -9.13
CA THR A 88 19.19 -13.40 -9.04
C THR A 88 17.89 -12.77 -8.58
N GLU A 89 16.74 -13.19 -9.14
CA GLU A 89 15.41 -12.77 -8.69
C GLU A 89 15.23 -13.05 -7.18
N LEU A 90 15.51 -14.27 -6.73
CA LEU A 90 15.39 -14.65 -5.32
C LEU A 90 16.26 -13.78 -4.40
N ASP A 91 17.52 -13.56 -4.78
CA ASP A 91 18.45 -12.77 -3.98
C ASP A 91 18.02 -11.31 -3.90
N GLU A 92 17.52 -10.71 -4.99
CA GLU A 92 17.00 -9.33 -4.99
C GLU A 92 15.69 -9.19 -4.21
N LEU A 93 14.76 -10.16 -4.34
CA LEU A 93 13.49 -10.13 -3.61
C LEU A 93 13.68 -10.20 -2.10
N ARG A 94 14.71 -10.92 -1.61
CA ARG A 94 15.03 -11.02 -0.17
C ARG A 94 15.47 -9.70 0.47
N GLU A 95 15.95 -8.76 -0.33
CA GLU A 95 16.38 -7.43 0.14
C GLU A 95 15.20 -6.44 0.21
N LEU A 96 14.03 -6.80 -0.34
CA LEU A 96 12.86 -5.93 -0.33
C LEU A 96 12.15 -5.93 1.03
N ASP A 97 11.77 -4.74 1.47
CA ASP A 97 10.83 -4.55 2.56
C ASP A 97 9.91 -3.37 2.25
N PRO A 98 8.66 -3.59 1.80
CA PRO A 98 7.73 -2.51 1.41
C PRO A 98 7.51 -1.43 2.48
N TYR A 99 7.74 -1.76 3.76
CA TYR A 99 7.63 -0.79 4.86
C TYR A 99 8.80 0.20 4.93
N GLU A 100 9.99 -0.19 4.47
CA GLU A 100 11.20 0.65 4.42
C GLU A 100 11.47 1.18 3.00
N ASP A 101 10.99 0.47 1.98
CA ASP A 101 11.18 0.83 0.57
C ASP A 101 10.19 1.89 0.09
N LEU A 102 9.01 1.98 0.70
CA LEU A 102 7.95 2.91 0.30
C LEU A 102 7.67 3.95 1.38
N GLU A 103 7.98 5.20 1.08
CA GLU A 103 7.65 6.35 1.93
C GLU A 103 6.28 6.92 1.52
N GLU A 104 5.43 7.15 2.50
CA GLU A 104 4.10 7.69 2.32
C GLU A 104 4.01 9.10 2.90
N TYR A 105 3.31 9.96 2.19
CA TYR A 105 3.05 11.31 2.64
C TYR A 105 1.56 11.55 2.69
N HIS A 106 1.04 11.81 3.90
CA HIS A 106 -0.39 12.03 4.12
C HIS A 106 -0.65 13.51 4.38
N ASN A 107 -0.72 14.30 3.32
CA ASN A 107 -1.18 15.67 3.43
C ASN A 107 -2.44 15.87 2.56
N TYR A 108 -3.38 16.66 3.06
CA TYR A 108 -4.69 16.96 2.43
C TYR A 108 -4.61 17.57 1.00
N LEU A 109 -3.42 17.81 0.46
CA LEU A 109 -3.17 18.47 -0.82
C LEU A 109 -2.36 17.62 -1.80
N ASP A 110 -1.63 16.63 -1.29
CA ASP A 110 -0.51 15.98 -1.95
C ASP A 110 -0.25 14.63 -1.26
N THR A 111 -1.30 13.83 -1.11
CA THR A 111 -1.16 12.45 -0.66
C THR A 111 -0.49 11.66 -1.79
N HIS A 112 0.62 11.02 -1.49
CA HIS A 112 1.36 10.20 -2.46
C HIS A 112 2.23 9.17 -1.73
N VAL A 113 2.74 8.22 -2.51
CA VAL A 113 3.68 7.20 -2.05
C VAL A 113 4.85 7.12 -3.02
N THR A 114 6.07 7.19 -2.48
CA THR A 114 7.31 7.16 -3.24
C THR A 114 8.09 5.92 -2.91
N CYS A 115 8.58 5.23 -3.94
CA CYS A 115 9.59 4.21 -3.76
C CYS A 115 10.95 4.90 -3.52
N VAL A 116 11.57 4.71 -2.37
CA VAL A 116 12.84 5.34 -2.01
C VAL A 116 14.03 4.40 -2.17
N ASN A 117 13.78 3.09 -2.11
CA ASN A 117 14.80 2.04 -2.23
C ASN A 117 14.36 0.96 -3.24
N HIS A 118 15.33 0.26 -3.83
CA HIS A 118 15.09 -0.92 -4.69
C HIS A 118 14.12 -0.74 -5.88
N LYS A 119 13.95 0.51 -6.37
CA LYS A 119 13.06 0.88 -7.50
C LYS A 119 13.06 -0.11 -8.66
N ALA A 120 14.26 -0.41 -9.17
CA ALA A 120 14.42 -1.29 -10.33
C ALA A 120 13.93 -2.72 -10.07
N VAL A 121 14.02 -3.21 -8.83
CA VAL A 121 13.58 -4.56 -8.46
C VAL A 121 12.04 -4.61 -8.47
N TYR A 122 11.38 -3.62 -7.89
CA TYR A 122 9.92 -3.49 -7.92
C TYR A 122 9.38 -3.41 -9.35
N GLU A 123 9.98 -2.57 -10.20
CA GLU A 123 9.55 -2.44 -11.60
C GLU A 123 9.71 -3.73 -12.40
N VAL A 124 10.78 -4.48 -12.16
CA VAL A 124 11.11 -5.69 -12.94
C VAL A 124 10.30 -6.90 -12.46
N PHE A 125 10.20 -7.12 -11.15
CA PHE A 125 9.66 -8.36 -10.60
C PHE A 125 8.25 -8.24 -10.02
N LEU A 126 7.80 -7.02 -9.70
CA LEU A 126 6.54 -6.78 -8.97
C LEU A 126 5.58 -5.84 -9.70
N SER A 127 5.72 -5.71 -11.03
CA SER A 127 4.88 -4.78 -11.83
C SER A 127 3.38 -5.03 -11.70
N LYS A 128 2.96 -6.29 -11.53
CA LYS A 128 1.55 -6.65 -11.33
C LYS A 128 1.11 -6.27 -9.92
N GLU A 129 1.93 -6.58 -8.93
CA GLU A 129 1.66 -6.33 -7.52
C GLU A 129 1.63 -4.82 -7.22
N LEU A 130 2.43 -4.02 -7.93
CA LEU A 130 2.36 -2.56 -7.91
C LEU A 130 1.05 -2.03 -8.53
N ALA A 131 0.54 -2.66 -9.58
CA ALA A 131 -0.76 -2.30 -10.15
C ALA A 131 -1.90 -2.67 -9.19
N ASP A 132 -1.86 -3.87 -8.59
CA ASP A 132 -2.82 -4.30 -7.58
C ASP A 132 -2.77 -3.39 -6.32
N PHE A 133 -1.60 -2.86 -5.98
CA PHE A 133 -1.43 -1.84 -4.95
C PHE A 133 -2.08 -0.51 -5.35
N ALA A 134 -1.85 -0.05 -6.59
CA ALA A 134 -2.39 1.22 -7.08
C ALA A 134 -3.91 1.19 -7.19
N ASP A 135 -4.48 0.12 -7.75
CA ASP A 135 -5.93 -0.09 -7.83
C ASP A 135 -6.54 -0.13 -6.43
N GLY A 136 -5.89 -0.81 -5.51
CA GLY A 136 -6.38 -0.98 -4.15
C GLY A 136 -6.34 0.29 -3.29
N THR A 137 -5.24 1.05 -3.37
CA THR A 137 -5.03 2.27 -2.58
C THR A 137 -5.62 3.53 -3.23
N GLY A 138 -5.79 3.53 -4.56
CA GLY A 138 -6.08 4.71 -5.36
C GLY A 138 -4.83 5.54 -5.72
N PHE A 139 -3.62 5.05 -5.43
CA PHE A 139 -2.36 5.79 -5.64
C PHE A 139 -1.31 4.96 -6.36
N GLU A 140 -0.81 5.48 -7.49
CA GLU A 140 0.38 4.95 -8.13
C GLU A 140 1.63 5.20 -7.29
N VAL A 141 2.56 4.23 -7.30
CA VAL A 141 3.88 4.40 -6.66
C VAL A 141 4.77 5.26 -7.54
N GLU A 142 5.31 6.32 -6.96
CA GLU A 142 6.23 7.23 -7.64
C GLU A 142 7.67 6.68 -7.61
N PHE A 143 8.32 6.62 -8.77
CA PHE A 143 9.68 6.14 -8.98
C PHE A 143 10.62 7.23 -9.50
#